data_AF-M5BID6-F1
#
_entry.id   AF-M5BID6-F1
#
_cell.length_a   1.000
_cell.length_b   1.000
_cell.length_c   1.000
_cell.angle_alpha   90.00
_cell.angle_beta   90.00
_cell.angle_gamma   90.00
#
_symmetry.space_group_name_H-M   'P 1'
#
loop_
_entity.id
_entity.type
_entity.pdbx_description
1 polymer ?
#
loop_
_entity_poly.entity_id
_entity_poly.type
_entity_poly.pdbx_seq_one_letter_code
_entity_poly.pdbx_strand_id
1 'polypeptide(L)'
;MVSHALIRMRDYTTQRISPAAERVVIVLEEIRGWAAWPDRYVQYRFSQEAIERCLGRAHRLVAYVQWLAIEANAELARFVEFIKFMRSEIQKAIEPDLNARPPGHTQAQYDTLEAMAYIEHGLIESALTTWFTGPGPRTYPGELSHATPMTMREAIEQARRALDGKDDATVRKGKEPAQVQGGRSLLAEYPERNVLVVIEELAKGCAEVCAVAAGATTRGAQVDGTPIRAGGAEDLSHEHVLAEEQRELARECTWPSQEPVARPETYVVTRVNRQTGREYCAFQWSLCLLRIRPDHEAQVRELAAVVIDCEFNGVGVEILDIAFFDEDQLLVILRTRGRAHIGMIYYRELEWTGDTWGGQEVVSREELIELVTRHHETDRVGLAQLAQTVVRSRELQGCGTGPAQLAVNGRRGRRTACVLDSGGVVEVLDMELEGGEEAESESEQE
;
A
#
# COMPACT_ATOMS: atom_id res chain seq x y z
N MET A 1 25.53 -5.22 28.30
CA MET A 1 24.38 -4.40 27.85
C MET A 1 24.82 -3.21 27.01
N VAL A 2 25.75 -2.37 27.47
CA VAL A 2 26.25 -1.18 26.72
C VAL A 2 26.98 -1.52 25.41
N SER A 3 27.95 -2.44 25.39
CA SER A 3 28.64 -2.82 24.14
C SER A 3 27.70 -3.28 23.04
N HIS A 4 26.67 -4.05 23.41
CA HIS A 4 25.68 -4.57 22.47
C HIS A 4 24.77 -3.46 21.93
N ALA A 5 24.44 -2.45 22.75
CA ALA A 5 23.71 -1.28 22.29
C ALA A 5 24.53 -0.44 21.29
N LEU A 6 25.82 -0.21 21.57
CA LEU A 6 26.73 0.51 20.67
C LEU A 6 26.97 -0.23 19.35
N ILE A 7 27.18 -1.55 19.41
CA ILE A 7 27.27 -2.41 18.21
C ILE A 7 26.00 -2.31 17.37
N ARG A 8 24.83 -2.44 18.01
CA ARG A 8 23.54 -2.26 17.30
C ARG A 8 23.44 -0.86 16.69
N MET A 9 23.76 0.19 17.42
CA MET A 9 23.66 1.56 16.91
C MET A 9 24.51 1.75 15.65
N ARG A 10 25.76 1.28 15.66
CA ARG A 10 26.62 1.27 14.49
C ARG A 10 26.04 0.44 13.33
N ASP A 11 25.58 -0.77 13.61
CA ASP A 11 25.10 -1.66 12.54
C ASP A 11 23.82 -1.12 11.92
N TYR A 12 22.91 -0.57 12.71
CA TYR A 12 21.68 0.05 12.21
C TYR A 12 21.96 1.32 11.40
N THR A 13 22.86 2.19 11.86
CA THR A 13 23.23 3.41 11.13
C THR A 13 23.88 3.08 9.79
N THR A 14 24.83 2.15 9.76
CA THR A 14 25.59 1.79 8.54
C THR A 14 24.82 0.89 7.58
N GLN A 15 24.10 -0.12 8.06
CA GLN A 15 23.48 -1.14 7.21
C GLN A 15 22.01 -0.85 6.88
N ARG A 16 21.34 0.03 7.63
CA ARG A 16 19.92 0.31 7.43
C ARG A 16 19.65 1.78 7.11
N ILE A 17 20.10 2.69 7.96
CA ILE A 17 19.73 4.11 7.83
C ILE A 17 20.48 4.76 6.66
N SER A 18 21.80 4.58 6.52
CA SER A 18 22.55 5.16 5.38
C SER A 18 21.99 4.70 4.02
N PRO A 19 21.80 3.39 3.77
CA PRO A 19 21.26 2.93 2.48
C PRO A 19 19.80 3.35 2.25
N ALA A 20 19.03 3.58 3.30
CA ALA A 20 17.68 4.13 3.18
C ALA A 20 17.71 5.61 2.80
N ALA A 21 18.55 6.42 3.46
CA ALA A 21 18.71 7.83 3.16
C ALA A 21 19.26 8.06 1.73
N GLU A 22 20.23 7.23 1.30
CA GLU A 22 20.74 7.24 -0.08
C GLU A 22 19.65 6.92 -1.11
N ARG A 23 18.78 5.94 -0.84
CA ARG A 23 17.63 5.64 -1.71
C ARG A 23 16.63 6.80 -1.77
N VAL A 24 16.40 7.49 -0.66
CA VAL A 24 15.54 8.69 -0.64
C VAL A 24 16.12 9.78 -1.54
N VAL A 25 17.44 10.00 -1.53
CA VAL A 25 18.10 10.94 -2.46
C VAL A 25 17.81 10.55 -3.91
N ILE A 26 17.99 9.28 -4.27
CA ILE A 26 17.75 8.80 -5.64
C ILE A 26 16.30 9.06 -6.09
N VAL A 27 15.32 8.74 -5.24
CA VAL A 27 13.90 8.96 -5.54
C VAL A 27 13.59 10.45 -5.66
N LEU A 28 14.13 11.29 -4.78
CA LEU A 28 13.93 12.74 -4.86
C LEU A 28 14.59 13.36 -6.10
N GLU A 29 15.73 12.84 -6.54
CA GLU A 29 16.38 13.24 -7.79
C GLU A 29 15.53 12.88 -9.01
N GLU A 30 14.89 11.72 -9.01
CA GLU A 30 13.94 11.34 -10.06
C GLU A 30 12.72 12.27 -10.08
N ILE A 31 12.14 12.56 -8.91
CA ILE A 31 11.03 13.52 -8.77
C ILE A 31 11.46 14.93 -9.21
N ARG A 32 12.71 15.34 -8.92
CA ARG A 32 13.27 16.59 -9.45
C ARG A 32 13.31 16.57 -10.98
N GLY A 33 13.72 15.44 -11.57
CA GLY A 33 13.68 15.23 -13.01
C GLY A 33 12.28 15.41 -13.60
N TRP A 34 11.24 14.86 -12.95
CA TRP A 34 9.85 15.06 -13.35
C TRP A 34 9.43 16.53 -13.25
N ALA A 35 9.81 17.21 -12.16
CA ALA A 35 9.53 18.63 -11.96
C ALA A 35 10.24 19.54 -12.97
N ALA A 36 11.35 19.08 -13.57
CA ALA A 36 12.08 19.77 -14.62
C ALA A 36 11.52 19.54 -16.03
N TRP A 37 10.49 18.69 -16.18
CA TRP A 37 9.85 18.40 -17.47
C TRP A 37 8.36 18.79 -17.48
N PRO A 38 8.05 20.11 -17.63
CA PRO A 38 6.68 20.61 -17.58
C PRO A 38 5.76 19.96 -18.61
N ASP A 39 6.24 19.73 -19.83
CA ASP A 39 5.39 19.20 -20.93
C ASP A 39 4.68 17.89 -20.60
N ARG A 40 5.26 17.08 -19.70
CA ARG A 40 4.71 15.77 -19.31
C ARG A 40 4.15 15.73 -17.90
N TYR A 41 4.76 16.45 -16.96
CA TYR A 41 4.46 16.32 -15.53
C TYR A 41 3.83 17.56 -14.88
N VAL A 42 3.49 18.61 -15.67
CA VAL A 42 2.84 19.82 -15.15
C VAL A 42 1.56 19.52 -14.35
N GLN A 43 0.81 18.48 -14.72
CA GLN A 43 -0.42 18.09 -14.04
C GLN A 43 -0.23 17.70 -12.56
N TYR A 44 0.96 17.22 -12.19
CA TYR A 44 1.28 16.83 -10.82
C TYR A 44 1.79 17.99 -9.95
N ARG A 45 2.04 19.17 -10.54
CA ARG A 45 2.43 20.41 -9.83
C ARG A 45 3.56 20.25 -8.82
N PHE A 46 4.60 19.48 -9.18
CA PHE A 46 5.78 19.33 -8.35
C PHE A 46 6.46 20.69 -8.08
N SER A 47 6.71 21.00 -6.81
CA SER A 47 7.44 22.21 -6.42
C SER A 47 8.94 21.95 -6.40
N GLN A 48 9.69 22.54 -7.33
CA GLN A 48 11.14 22.42 -7.38
C GLN A 48 11.80 22.89 -6.07
N GLU A 49 11.33 23.98 -5.48
CA GLU A 49 11.85 24.51 -4.21
C GLU A 49 11.64 23.52 -3.06
N ALA A 50 10.45 22.90 -2.96
CA ALA A 50 10.20 21.90 -1.93
C ALA A 50 11.09 20.66 -2.10
N ILE A 51 11.27 20.21 -3.34
CA ILE A 51 12.12 19.06 -3.67
C ILE A 51 13.59 19.34 -3.33
N GLU A 52 14.12 20.51 -3.69
CA GLU A 52 15.50 20.91 -3.37
C GLU A 52 15.74 21.01 -1.86
N ARG A 53 14.77 21.53 -1.10
CA ARG A 53 14.85 21.52 0.38
C ARG A 53 14.90 20.09 0.93
N CYS A 54 14.10 19.18 0.38
CA CYS A 54 14.14 17.76 0.75
C CYS A 54 15.46 17.08 0.37
N LEU A 55 15.99 17.35 -0.82
CA LEU A 55 17.30 16.83 -1.27
C LEU A 55 18.42 17.28 -0.34
N GLY A 56 18.46 18.58 -0.01
CA GLY A 56 19.44 19.11 0.94
C GLY A 56 19.37 18.40 2.30
N ARG A 57 18.17 18.19 2.84
CA ARG A 57 17.97 17.44 4.10
C ARG A 57 18.39 15.97 3.98
N ALA A 58 18.10 15.31 2.86
CA ALA A 58 18.47 13.92 2.62
C ALA A 58 20.00 13.74 2.53
N HIS A 59 20.70 14.63 1.81
CA HIS A 59 22.16 14.62 1.76
C HIS A 59 22.79 14.86 3.14
N ARG A 60 22.27 15.82 3.91
CA ARG A 60 22.70 16.03 5.29
C ARG A 60 22.49 14.78 6.14
N LEU A 61 21.34 14.13 6.01
CA LEU A 61 21.02 12.92 6.76
C LEU A 61 22.04 11.80 6.48
N VAL A 62 22.38 11.55 5.21
CA VAL A 62 23.41 10.55 4.84
C VAL A 62 24.71 10.84 5.58
N ALA A 63 25.18 12.08 5.52
CA ALA A 63 26.43 12.46 6.17
C ALA A 63 26.39 12.37 7.70
N TYR A 64 25.31 12.84 8.33
CA TYR A 64 25.17 12.76 9.78
C TYR A 64 25.08 11.31 10.27
N VAL A 65 24.42 10.43 9.53
CA VAL A 65 24.33 9.01 9.89
C VAL A 65 25.69 8.31 9.77
N GLN A 66 26.48 8.66 8.76
CA GLN A 66 27.86 8.18 8.63
C GLN A 66 28.73 8.66 9.80
N TRP A 67 28.61 9.93 10.20
CA TRP A 67 29.36 10.47 11.33
C TRP A 67 28.90 9.85 12.67
N LEU A 68 27.59 9.67 12.88
CA LEU A 68 27.07 8.94 14.04
C LEU A 68 27.65 7.52 14.14
N ALA A 69 27.81 6.82 13.01
CA ALA A 69 28.43 5.50 13.00
C ALA A 69 29.92 5.53 13.41
N ILE A 70 30.66 6.58 13.01
CA ILE A 70 32.06 6.79 13.41
C ILE A 70 32.14 7.05 14.92
N GLU A 71 31.29 7.93 15.46
CA GLU A 71 31.25 8.24 16.90
C GLU A 71 30.84 7.01 17.73
N ALA A 72 29.85 6.24 17.27
CA ALA A 72 29.43 5.02 17.95
C ALA A 72 30.54 3.96 17.99
N ASN A 73 31.35 3.86 16.92
CA ASN A 73 32.53 3.01 16.89
C ASN A 73 33.63 3.49 17.85
N ALA A 74 33.90 4.80 17.87
CA ALA A 74 34.91 5.38 18.76
C ALA A 74 34.54 5.18 20.24
N GLU A 75 33.27 5.40 20.59
CA GLU A 75 32.77 5.17 21.95
C GLU A 75 32.80 3.68 22.33
N LEU A 76 32.46 2.78 21.39
CA LEU A 76 32.59 1.34 21.60
C LEU A 76 34.03 0.92 21.88
N ALA A 77 35.00 1.41 21.09
CA ALA A 77 36.41 1.09 21.27
C ALA A 77 36.90 1.50 22.66
N ARG A 78 36.59 2.74 23.08
CA ARG A 78 36.91 3.25 24.43
C ARG A 78 36.27 2.43 25.53
N PHE A 79 34.99 2.10 25.38
CA PHE A 79 34.27 1.29 26.38
C PHE A 79 34.87 -0.11 26.52
N VAL A 80 35.32 -0.73 25.42
CA VAL A 80 35.98 -2.04 25.46
C VAL A 80 37.29 -1.98 26.25
N GLU A 81 38.12 -0.96 26.01
CA GLU A 81 39.37 -0.76 26.77
C GLU A 81 39.10 -0.49 28.25
N PHE A 82 38.10 0.32 28.57
CA PHE A 82 37.63 0.52 29.94
C PHE A 82 37.19 -0.79 30.63
N ILE A 83 36.43 -1.65 29.95
CA ILE A 83 36.01 -2.93 30.53
C ILE A 83 37.20 -3.88 30.73
N LYS A 84 38.18 -3.90 29.83
CA LYS A 84 39.41 -4.68 30.01
C LYS A 84 40.21 -4.17 31.21
N PHE A 85 40.33 -2.84 31.36
CA PHE A 85 40.92 -2.20 32.54
C PHE A 85 40.22 -2.66 33.81
N MET A 86 38.89 -2.51 33.90
CA MET A 86 38.09 -2.92 35.07
C MET A 86 38.27 -4.39 35.42
N ARG A 87 38.25 -5.29 34.43
CA ARG A 87 38.50 -6.73 34.65
C ARG A 87 39.89 -6.99 35.22
N SER A 88 40.90 -6.30 34.70
CA SER A 88 42.28 -6.45 35.18
C SER A 88 42.44 -5.99 36.63
N GLU A 89 41.79 -4.89 37.01
CA GLU A 89 41.84 -4.35 38.37
C GLU A 89 41.04 -5.22 39.36
N ILE A 90 39.88 -5.74 38.95
CA ILE A 90 39.11 -6.72 39.74
C ILE A 90 39.95 -7.98 39.98
N GLN A 91 40.61 -8.51 38.95
CA GLN A 91 41.45 -9.70 39.08
C GLN A 91 42.64 -9.45 40.03
N LYS A 92 43.28 -8.28 39.97
CA LYS A 92 44.33 -7.88 40.92
C LYS A 92 43.82 -7.77 42.36
N ALA A 93 42.57 -7.33 42.55
CA ALA A 93 41.97 -7.21 43.87
C ALA A 93 41.60 -8.57 44.48
N ILE A 94 41.26 -9.58 43.66
CA ILE A 94 40.86 -10.92 44.10
C ILE A 94 42.08 -11.82 44.37
N GLU A 95 43.16 -11.69 43.59
CA GLU A 95 44.40 -12.45 43.76
C GLU A 95 45.53 -11.55 44.28
N PRO A 96 45.66 -11.34 45.60
CA PRO A 96 46.66 -10.44 46.17
C PRO A 96 48.10 -10.99 46.12
N ASP A 97 48.27 -12.27 45.79
CA ASP A 97 49.58 -12.93 45.83
C ASP A 97 50.37 -12.67 44.54
N LEU A 98 51.05 -11.51 44.51
CA LEU A 98 51.86 -11.01 43.40
C LEU A 98 52.98 -11.98 42.95
N ASN A 99 53.35 -12.93 43.80
CA ASN A 99 54.47 -13.86 43.57
C ASN A 99 54.07 -15.17 42.87
N ALA A 100 52.77 -15.46 42.74
CA ALA A 100 52.29 -16.67 42.04
C ALA A 100 52.11 -16.47 40.53
N ARG A 101 52.28 -15.25 40.01
CA ARG A 101 52.11 -14.96 38.58
C ARG A 101 53.37 -15.34 37.77
N PRO A 102 53.24 -16.14 36.70
CA PRO A 102 54.36 -16.39 35.80
C PRO A 102 54.89 -15.08 35.22
N PRO A 103 56.22 -14.86 35.20
CA PRO A 103 56.83 -13.65 34.66
C PRO A 103 56.43 -13.51 33.18
N GLY A 104 55.64 -12.47 32.88
CA GLY A 104 55.06 -12.22 31.54
C GLY A 104 53.57 -11.84 31.56
N HIS A 105 52.84 -12.12 32.65
CA HIS A 105 51.39 -11.80 32.76
C HIS A 105 51.08 -10.41 33.32
N THR A 106 52.08 -9.54 33.49
CA THR A 106 51.93 -8.18 34.04
C THR A 106 51.75 -7.09 32.98
N GLN A 107 51.77 -7.43 31.69
CA GLN A 107 51.58 -6.45 30.64
C GLN A 107 50.09 -6.10 30.51
N ALA A 108 49.75 -4.83 30.69
CA ALA A 108 48.38 -4.34 30.56
C ALA A 108 47.82 -4.76 29.18
N GLN A 109 46.82 -5.63 29.17
CA GLN A 109 46.15 -6.09 27.94
C GLN A 109 45.14 -5.06 27.39
N TYR A 110 45.25 -3.81 27.83
CA TYR A 110 44.34 -2.72 27.52
C TYR A 110 45.09 -1.41 27.33
N ASP A 111 44.53 -0.53 26.51
CA ASP A 111 45.04 0.82 26.33
C ASP A 111 44.66 1.69 27.54
N THR A 112 45.68 2.13 28.28
CA THR A 112 45.48 2.94 29.49
C THR A 112 44.94 4.33 29.16
N LEU A 113 45.34 4.92 28.03
CA LEU A 113 44.91 6.28 27.66
C LEU A 113 43.44 6.29 27.27
N GLU A 114 42.98 5.33 26.47
CA GLU A 114 41.57 5.23 26.08
C GLU A 114 40.68 4.85 27.28
N ALA A 115 41.16 3.99 28.18
CA ALA A 115 40.45 3.67 29.42
C ALA A 115 40.31 4.89 30.34
N MET A 116 41.37 5.68 30.53
CA MET A 116 41.30 6.91 31.33
C MET A 116 40.42 7.97 30.66
N ALA A 117 40.51 8.14 29.34
CA ALA A 117 39.65 9.06 28.60
C ALA A 117 38.16 8.71 28.76
N TYR A 118 37.82 7.42 28.79
CA TYR A 118 36.45 6.96 29.06
C TYR A 118 36.01 7.27 30.50
N ILE A 119 36.89 7.12 31.49
CA ILE A 119 36.58 7.47 32.89
C ILE A 119 36.34 8.97 33.05
N GLU A 120 37.18 9.79 32.43
CA GLU A 120 37.09 11.26 32.52
C GLU A 120 35.85 11.83 31.83
N HIS A 121 35.44 11.25 30.69
CA HIS A 121 34.38 11.83 29.85
C HIS A 121 33.17 10.90 29.69
N GLY A 122 33.40 9.64 29.33
CA GLY A 122 32.34 8.67 28.99
C GLY A 122 31.46 8.23 30.16
N LEU A 123 31.92 8.36 31.41
CA LEU A 123 31.09 8.13 32.61
C LEU A 123 30.19 9.32 32.95
N ILE A 124 30.54 10.53 32.50
CA ILE A 124 29.80 11.77 32.77
C ILE A 124 28.72 11.97 31.72
N GLU A 125 29.10 11.94 30.44
CA GLU A 125 28.17 12.12 29.33
C GLU A 125 28.64 11.31 28.10
N SER A 126 27.71 10.59 27.47
CA SER A 126 27.99 9.90 26.22
C SER A 126 28.10 10.91 25.07
N ALA A 127 29.11 10.73 24.20
CA ALA A 127 29.28 11.57 23.01
C ALA A 127 28.10 11.45 22.05
N LEU A 128 27.32 10.38 22.18
CA LEU A 128 26.14 10.06 21.38
C LEU A 128 24.88 10.83 21.83
N THR A 129 24.84 11.40 23.03
CA THR A 129 23.62 12.02 23.60
C THR A 129 23.04 13.11 22.70
N THR A 130 23.90 14.03 22.27
CA THR A 130 23.57 15.20 21.43
C THR A 130 23.21 14.85 19.97
N TRP A 131 23.35 13.59 19.57
CA TRP A 131 22.84 13.09 18.28
C TRP A 131 21.34 12.83 18.29
N PHE A 132 20.75 12.76 19.48
CA PHE A 132 19.32 12.47 19.68
C PHE A 132 18.60 13.55 20.49
N THR A 133 19.34 14.49 21.10
CA THR A 133 18.79 15.57 21.93
C THR A 133 19.26 16.93 21.44
N GLY A 134 18.47 17.97 21.74
CA GLY A 134 18.77 19.35 21.34
C GLY A 134 18.24 19.73 19.96
N PRO A 135 18.61 20.93 19.46
CA PRO A 135 18.13 21.45 18.18
C PRO A 135 18.71 20.67 16.98
N GLY A 136 17.99 20.72 15.86
CA GLY A 136 18.46 20.17 14.60
C GLY A 136 19.65 20.96 14.03
N PRO A 137 20.51 20.31 13.23
CA PRO A 137 21.66 20.94 12.61
C PRO A 137 21.27 22.06 11.64
N ARG A 138 21.75 23.28 11.90
CA ARG A 138 21.56 24.43 10.98
C ARG A 138 22.56 24.48 9.83
N THR A 139 23.75 23.94 10.03
CA THR A 139 24.86 24.01 9.08
C THR A 139 25.58 22.67 8.99
N TYR A 140 25.93 22.24 7.79
CA TYR A 140 26.70 21.00 7.58
C TYR A 140 27.99 21.27 6.78
N PRO A 141 29.14 20.67 7.13
CA PRO A 141 30.42 20.91 6.43
C PRO A 141 30.38 20.69 4.91
N GLY A 142 29.54 19.79 4.40
CA GLY A 142 29.40 19.60 2.95
C GLY A 142 28.62 20.72 2.24
N GLU A 143 27.87 21.56 2.96
CA GLU A 143 27.27 22.78 2.37
C GLU A 143 28.34 23.81 1.97
N LEU A 144 29.49 23.82 2.66
CA LEU A 144 30.64 24.64 2.29
C LEU A 144 31.46 24.03 1.13
N SER A 145 31.27 22.74 0.84
CA SER A 145 31.86 22.09 -0.34
C SER A 145 31.02 22.27 -1.61
N HIS A 146 29.81 22.84 -1.50
CA HIS A 146 28.99 23.31 -2.62
C HIS A 146 29.34 24.74 -3.06
N ALA A 147 30.51 25.27 -2.70
CA ALA A 147 31.20 26.20 -3.59
C ALA A 147 31.54 25.42 -4.86
N THR A 148 30.56 25.34 -5.77
CA THR A 148 30.71 24.77 -7.09
C THR A 148 31.94 25.43 -7.71
N PRO A 149 33.03 24.69 -8.03
CA PRO A 149 33.97 25.23 -8.98
C PRO A 149 33.16 25.54 -10.23
N MET A 150 33.16 26.79 -10.68
CA MET A 150 32.28 27.25 -11.76
C MET A 150 32.54 26.47 -13.05
N THR A 151 33.69 25.81 -13.14
CA THR A 151 34.02 24.89 -14.23
C THR A 151 34.84 23.66 -13.78
N MET A 152 34.71 22.54 -14.50
CA MET A 152 35.55 21.33 -14.32
C MET A 152 37.06 21.65 -14.38
N ARG A 153 37.44 22.67 -15.15
CA ARG A 153 38.82 23.14 -15.25
C ARG A 153 39.34 23.68 -13.92
N GLU A 154 38.52 24.46 -13.20
CA GLU A 154 38.87 24.99 -11.88
C GLU A 154 38.99 23.88 -10.84
N ALA A 155 38.11 22.87 -10.89
CA ALA A 155 38.20 21.70 -10.03
C ALA A 155 39.52 20.93 -10.24
N ILE A 156 39.91 20.74 -11.49
CA ILE A 156 41.16 20.05 -11.87
C ILE A 156 42.39 20.89 -11.51
N GLU A 157 42.34 22.21 -11.68
CA GLU A 157 43.41 23.12 -11.28
C GLU A 157 43.58 23.19 -9.76
N GLN A 158 42.48 23.19 -9.01
CA GLN A 158 42.52 23.16 -7.54
C GLN A 158 43.09 21.83 -7.02
N ALA A 159 42.72 20.71 -7.65
CA ALA A 159 43.30 19.40 -7.36
C ALA A 159 44.80 19.33 -7.72
N ARG A 160 45.22 19.92 -8.85
CA ARG A 160 46.64 20.01 -9.24
C ARG A 160 47.46 20.89 -8.30
N ARG A 161 46.94 22.05 -7.90
CA ARG A 161 47.61 22.94 -6.93
C ARG A 161 47.80 22.26 -5.57
N ALA A 162 46.88 21.40 -5.15
CA ALA A 162 47.02 20.62 -3.92
C ALA A 162 48.06 19.49 -4.03
N LEU A 163 48.33 18.99 -5.25
CA LEU A 163 49.32 17.93 -5.52
C LEU A 163 50.74 18.49 -5.75
N ASP A 164 50.86 19.68 -6.35
CA ASP A 164 52.15 20.30 -6.71
C ASP A 164 52.81 21.07 -5.54
N GLY A 165 52.14 21.21 -4.40
CA GLY A 165 52.65 21.86 -3.18
C GLY A 165 53.69 21.03 -2.42
N LYS A 166 54.83 20.71 -3.05
CA LYS A 166 56.08 20.38 -2.35
C LYS A 166 56.97 21.63 -2.35
N ASP A 167 57.28 22.15 -1.17
CA ASP A 167 58.35 23.13 -0.86
C ASP A 167 57.95 24.51 -0.30
N ASP A 168 56.71 24.73 0.16
CA ASP A 168 56.41 25.87 1.04
C ASP A 168 56.05 25.45 2.48
N ALA A 169 57.09 25.31 3.28
CA ALA A 169 57.03 25.01 4.72
C ALA A 169 56.46 26.15 5.59
N THR A 170 55.76 27.14 5.00
CA THR A 170 55.06 28.21 5.75
C THR A 170 53.54 28.16 5.61
N VAL A 171 52.98 27.21 4.83
CA VAL A 171 51.53 26.94 4.76
C VAL A 171 51.19 25.55 5.35
N ARG A 172 51.99 25.07 6.30
CA ARG A 172 51.62 23.91 7.16
C ARG A 172 50.70 24.33 8.33
N LYS A 173 49.53 24.89 7.99
CA LYS A 173 48.32 24.81 8.82
C LYS A 173 47.21 24.24 7.94
N GLY A 174 47.22 22.93 7.76
CA GLY A 174 46.21 22.26 6.93
C GLY A 174 46.50 20.79 6.67
N LYS A 175 46.18 19.96 7.66
CA LYS A 175 45.80 18.54 7.55
C LYS A 175 46.83 17.55 7.00
N GLU A 176 47.74 17.14 7.89
CA GLU A 176 48.18 15.74 7.96
C GLU A 176 46.98 14.83 8.31
N PRO A 177 47.02 13.53 7.95
CA PRO A 177 45.94 12.59 8.21
C PRO A 177 45.63 12.58 9.72
N ALA A 178 44.35 12.67 10.05
CA ALA A 178 43.84 12.90 11.40
C ALA A 178 44.05 11.70 12.35
N GLN A 179 45.30 11.39 12.64
CA GLN A 179 45.71 10.61 13.80
C GLN A 179 46.89 11.35 14.44
N VAL A 180 46.70 11.74 15.70
CA VAL A 180 47.75 12.18 16.65
C VAL A 180 48.27 13.62 16.45
N GLN A 181 47.48 14.63 16.87
CA GLN A 181 47.91 15.77 17.73
C GLN A 181 46.88 16.92 17.69
N GLY A 182 46.26 17.22 18.84
CA GLY A 182 45.64 18.53 19.12
C GLY A 182 44.37 18.90 18.33
N GLY A 183 43.51 17.94 18.03
CA GLY A 183 42.31 18.15 17.22
C GLY A 183 41.33 19.16 17.84
N ARG A 184 41.09 20.28 17.15
CA ARG A 184 39.75 20.89 17.15
C ARG A 184 38.82 19.82 16.59
N SER A 185 38.14 19.11 17.49
CA SER A 185 37.20 18.07 17.11
C SER A 185 36.14 18.70 16.20
N LEU A 186 35.77 18.07 15.08
CA LEU A 186 34.63 18.50 14.25
C LEU A 186 33.36 18.69 15.11
N LEU A 187 33.29 17.98 16.24
CA LEU A 187 32.25 18.12 17.26
C LEU A 187 32.18 19.51 17.90
N ALA A 188 33.30 20.24 17.97
CA ALA A 188 33.37 21.62 18.48
C ALA A 188 32.94 22.66 17.42
N GLU A 189 33.05 22.31 16.14
CA GLU A 189 32.64 23.18 15.02
C GLU A 189 31.15 23.01 14.69
N TYR A 190 30.56 21.84 14.97
CA TYR A 190 29.15 21.54 14.70
C TYR A 190 28.46 20.93 15.92
N PRO A 191 28.07 21.76 16.91
CA PRO A 191 27.47 21.29 18.15
C PRO A 191 26.03 20.79 17.97
N GLU A 192 25.30 21.34 17.00
CA GLU A 192 23.93 20.92 16.67
C GLU A 192 23.98 19.73 15.71
N ARG A 193 23.63 18.53 16.20
CA ARG A 193 23.74 17.27 15.43
C ARG A 193 22.58 16.30 15.64
N ASN A 194 21.43 16.82 16.09
CA ASN A 194 20.26 15.98 16.32
C ASN A 194 19.72 15.42 15.00
N VAL A 195 19.95 14.12 14.78
CA VAL A 195 19.57 13.41 13.56
C VAL A 195 18.06 13.18 13.49
N LEU A 196 17.38 13.07 14.64
CA LEU A 196 15.93 12.86 14.68
C LEU A 196 15.20 14.04 14.05
N VAL A 197 15.63 15.27 14.35
CA VAL A 197 15.04 16.48 13.75
C VAL A 197 15.22 16.48 12.23
N VAL A 198 16.39 16.08 11.71
CA VAL A 198 16.61 15.99 10.26
C VAL A 198 15.69 14.95 9.62
N ILE A 199 15.51 13.79 10.26
CA ILE A 199 14.63 12.72 9.77
C ILE A 199 13.17 13.21 9.75
N GLU A 200 12.69 13.83 10.82
CA GLU A 200 11.33 14.34 10.93
C GLU A 200 11.05 15.43 9.89
N GLU A 201 11.98 16.38 9.76
CA GLU A 201 11.88 17.46 8.77
C GLU A 201 11.93 16.94 7.32
N LEU A 202 12.76 15.94 7.05
CA LEU A 202 12.80 15.28 5.74
C LEU A 202 11.48 14.55 5.46
N ALA A 203 11.00 13.75 6.41
CA ALA A 203 9.74 13.01 6.28
C ALA A 203 8.56 13.95 6.03
N LYS A 204 8.46 15.05 6.80
CA LYS A 204 7.43 16.06 6.61
C LYS A 204 7.52 16.71 5.22
N GLY A 205 8.72 17.08 4.77
CA GLY A 205 8.91 17.66 3.44
C GLY A 205 8.52 16.70 2.31
N CYS A 206 8.94 15.44 2.40
CA CYS A 206 8.56 14.41 1.42
C CYS A 206 7.03 14.19 1.39
N ALA A 207 6.39 14.17 2.56
CA ALA A 207 4.94 14.05 2.66
C ALA A 207 4.22 15.24 2.01
N GLU A 208 4.70 16.47 2.21
CA GLU A 208 4.16 17.68 1.57
C GLU A 208 4.26 17.59 0.04
N VAL A 209 5.40 17.17 -0.52
CA VAL A 209 5.59 16.99 -1.97
C VAL A 209 4.58 15.96 -2.52
N CYS A 210 4.47 14.80 -1.87
CA CYS A 210 3.53 13.76 -2.30
C CYS A 210 2.07 14.20 -2.17
N ALA A 211 1.70 14.91 -1.11
CA ALA A 211 0.34 15.39 -0.89
C ALA A 211 -0.10 16.41 -1.95
N VAL A 212 0.80 17.30 -2.37
CA VAL A 212 0.53 18.25 -3.47
C VAL A 212 0.27 17.50 -4.77
N ALA A 213 1.11 16.51 -5.10
CA ALA A 213 0.96 15.71 -6.31
C ALA A 213 -0.34 14.89 -6.29
N ALA A 214 -0.63 14.20 -5.19
CA ALA A 214 -1.88 13.46 -5.02
C ALA A 214 -3.10 14.37 -5.14
N GLY A 215 -3.09 15.53 -4.48
CA GLY A 215 -4.16 16.51 -4.57
C GLY A 215 -4.30 17.12 -5.97
N ALA A 216 -3.22 17.24 -6.74
CA ALA A 216 -3.26 17.71 -8.12
C ALA A 216 -3.90 16.67 -9.04
N THR A 217 -3.55 15.39 -8.89
CA THR A 217 -4.16 14.28 -9.62
C THR A 217 -5.66 14.17 -9.34
N THR A 218 -6.09 14.27 -8.07
CA THR A 218 -7.52 14.17 -7.74
C THR A 218 -8.33 15.35 -8.25
N ARG A 219 -7.78 16.57 -8.29
CA ARG A 219 -8.43 17.73 -8.93
C ARG A 219 -8.43 17.65 -10.46
N GLY A 220 -7.53 16.87 -11.04
CA GLY A 220 -7.50 16.57 -12.46
C GLY A 220 -8.59 15.59 -12.88
N ALA A 221 -9.10 14.77 -11.95
CA ALA A 221 -10.21 13.88 -12.21
C ALA A 221 -11.48 14.70 -12.50
N GLN A 222 -11.94 14.62 -13.74
CA GLN A 222 -13.26 15.11 -14.14
C GLN A 222 -14.26 13.99 -13.92
N VAL A 223 -15.30 14.26 -13.13
CA VAL A 223 -16.45 13.38 -13.00
C VAL A 223 -17.48 13.91 -13.99
N ASP A 224 -17.60 13.32 -15.17
CA ASP A 224 -18.77 13.60 -16.02
C ASP A 224 -19.96 12.86 -15.40
N GLY A 225 -20.76 13.64 -14.70
CA GLY A 225 -22.00 13.24 -14.05
C GLY A 225 -22.59 14.53 -13.49
N THR A 226 -23.66 15.03 -14.10
CA THR A 226 -24.30 16.28 -13.71
C THR A 226 -24.72 16.16 -12.25
N PRO A 227 -24.20 16.98 -11.31
CA PRO A 227 -24.63 16.91 -9.93
C PRO A 227 -26.11 17.29 -9.88
N ILE A 228 -26.93 16.38 -9.34
CA ILE A 228 -28.33 16.65 -9.03
C ILE A 228 -28.34 17.85 -8.08
N ARG A 229 -28.69 19.04 -8.60
CA ARG A 229 -29.29 20.04 -7.74
C ARG A 229 -30.60 19.43 -7.30
N ALA A 230 -30.67 18.99 -6.04
CA ALA A 230 -31.92 18.73 -5.35
C ALA A 230 -32.70 20.06 -5.34
N GLY A 231 -33.42 20.31 -6.43
CA GLY A 231 -34.37 21.39 -6.57
C GLY A 231 -35.68 20.92 -5.98
N GLY A 232 -36.13 21.61 -4.94
CA GLY A 232 -37.46 21.43 -4.38
C GLY A 232 -37.45 20.56 -3.14
N ALA A 233 -37.49 21.22 -1.99
CA ALA A 233 -38.03 20.64 -0.77
C ALA A 233 -39.52 20.36 -1.00
N GLU A 234 -39.84 19.16 -1.49
CA GLU A 234 -41.16 18.55 -1.29
C GLU A 234 -40.94 17.11 -0.84
N ASP A 235 -41.45 16.83 0.35
CA ASP A 235 -41.45 15.59 1.14
C ASP A 235 -41.30 14.27 0.35
N LEU A 236 -40.11 13.66 0.42
CA LEU A 236 -39.87 12.25 0.08
C LEU A 236 -39.42 11.48 1.34
N SER A 237 -40.23 11.53 2.41
CA SER A 237 -39.86 10.96 3.71
C SER A 237 -40.44 9.56 3.99
N HIS A 238 -41.04 8.87 3.00
CA HIS A 238 -41.61 7.53 3.23
C HIS A 238 -41.26 6.44 2.20
N GLU A 239 -40.70 6.76 1.03
CA GLU A 239 -40.31 5.73 0.03
C GLU A 239 -38.86 5.25 0.15
N HIS A 240 -37.94 6.06 0.68
CA HIS A 240 -36.52 5.67 0.75
C HIS A 240 -36.20 4.56 1.76
N VAL A 241 -37.05 4.32 2.76
CA VAL A 241 -36.80 3.30 3.80
C VAL A 241 -37.05 1.88 3.26
N LEU A 242 -37.92 1.72 2.26
CA LEU A 242 -38.15 0.41 1.59
C LEU A 242 -37.04 0.05 0.59
N ALA A 243 -36.26 1.05 0.13
CA ALA A 243 -35.21 0.85 -0.86
C ALA A 243 -33.92 0.26 -0.26
N GLU A 244 -33.64 0.42 1.04
CA GLU A 244 -32.43 -0.13 1.67
C GLU A 244 -32.49 -1.66 1.83
N GLU A 245 -33.64 -2.22 2.26
CA GLU A 245 -33.84 -3.68 2.37
C GLU A 245 -33.88 -4.37 0.99
N GLN A 246 -34.29 -3.65 -0.06
CA GLN A 246 -34.34 -4.17 -1.43
C GLN A 246 -32.98 -4.16 -2.13
N ARG A 247 -32.01 -3.36 -1.66
CA ARG A 247 -30.69 -3.12 -2.29
C ARG A 247 -29.54 -3.96 -1.72
N GLU A 248 -29.79 -4.88 -0.79
CA GLU A 248 -28.74 -5.60 -0.03
C GLU A 248 -27.79 -6.45 -0.88
N LEU A 249 -28.13 -6.78 -2.12
CA LEU A 249 -27.31 -7.64 -2.99
C LEU A 249 -26.99 -6.98 -4.34
N ALA A 250 -25.93 -6.17 -4.37
CA ALA A 250 -25.29 -5.68 -5.58
C ALA A 250 -23.82 -6.12 -5.64
N ARG A 251 -23.36 -6.49 -6.84
CA ARG A 251 -21.96 -6.83 -7.12
C ARG A 251 -21.52 -6.12 -8.40
N GLU A 252 -20.28 -5.64 -8.41
CA GLU A 252 -19.64 -5.00 -9.55
C GLU A 252 -18.33 -5.71 -9.87
N CYS A 253 -18.03 -5.84 -11.15
CA CYS A 253 -16.71 -6.21 -11.61
C CYS A 253 -16.36 -5.45 -12.89
N THR A 254 -15.06 -5.33 -13.15
CA THR A 254 -14.54 -4.71 -14.35
C THR A 254 -13.54 -5.65 -15.00
N TRP A 255 -13.81 -6.05 -16.24
CA TRP A 255 -12.97 -6.94 -17.02
C TRP A 255 -12.30 -6.20 -18.18
N PRO A 256 -11.10 -6.61 -18.62
CA PRO A 256 -10.55 -6.14 -19.89
C PRO A 256 -11.52 -6.46 -21.03
N SER A 257 -11.74 -5.55 -21.97
CA SER A 257 -12.51 -5.90 -23.18
C SER A 257 -11.73 -6.87 -24.05
N GLN A 258 -12.46 -7.78 -24.69
CA GLN A 258 -11.95 -8.69 -25.71
C GLN A 258 -11.85 -8.02 -27.10
N GLU A 259 -12.28 -6.76 -27.23
CA GLU A 259 -12.15 -5.97 -28.46
C GLU A 259 -10.71 -5.48 -28.71
N PRO A 260 -10.34 -5.26 -29.98
CA PRO A 260 -9.00 -4.75 -30.35
C PRO A 260 -8.69 -3.35 -29.78
N VAL A 261 -9.71 -2.57 -29.43
CA VAL A 261 -9.56 -1.31 -28.69
C VAL A 261 -9.86 -1.60 -27.20
N ALA A 262 -8.82 -2.03 -26.48
CA ALA A 262 -8.90 -2.53 -25.12
C ALA A 262 -9.33 -1.46 -24.10
N ARG A 263 -10.65 -1.24 -23.96
CA ARG A 263 -11.23 -0.50 -22.84
C ARG A 263 -11.95 -1.47 -21.93
N PRO A 264 -11.84 -1.34 -20.61
CA PRO A 264 -12.47 -2.28 -19.72
C PRO A 264 -14.00 -2.19 -19.78
N GLU A 265 -14.68 -3.33 -19.70
CA GLU A 265 -16.14 -3.43 -19.58
C GLU A 265 -16.50 -3.58 -18.10
N THR A 266 -17.51 -2.84 -17.65
CA THR A 266 -18.01 -2.96 -16.28
C THR A 266 -19.34 -3.68 -16.26
N TYR A 267 -19.47 -4.65 -15.35
CA TYR A 267 -20.67 -5.43 -15.14
C TYR A 267 -21.19 -5.20 -13.74
N VAL A 268 -22.50 -4.96 -13.63
CA VAL A 268 -23.20 -4.83 -12.36
C VAL A 268 -24.31 -5.86 -12.33
N VAL A 269 -24.40 -6.63 -11.25
CA VAL A 269 -25.54 -7.52 -11.00
C VAL A 269 -26.20 -7.11 -9.69
N THR A 270 -27.52 -7.03 -9.70
CA THR A 270 -28.30 -6.73 -8.51
C THR A 270 -29.60 -7.53 -8.47
N ARG A 271 -30.09 -7.78 -7.26
CA ARG A 271 -31.39 -8.39 -7.02
C ARG A 271 -32.46 -7.31 -6.99
N VAL A 272 -33.55 -7.52 -7.73
CA VAL A 272 -34.70 -6.60 -7.79
C VAL A 272 -35.96 -7.35 -7.37
N ASN A 273 -36.82 -6.70 -6.59
CA ASN A 273 -38.11 -7.27 -6.19
C ASN A 273 -39.19 -6.85 -7.18
N ARG A 274 -39.91 -7.82 -7.75
CA ARG A 274 -41.08 -7.54 -8.58
C ARG A 274 -42.31 -7.42 -7.69
N GLN A 275 -42.75 -6.19 -7.42
CA GLN A 275 -44.09 -5.96 -6.87
C GLN A 275 -45.13 -6.21 -7.97
N THR A 276 -45.49 -7.48 -8.18
CA THR A 276 -46.69 -7.77 -8.97
C THR A 276 -47.91 -7.38 -8.12
N GLY A 277 -48.77 -6.49 -8.62
CA GLY A 277 -50.00 -6.04 -7.95
C GLY A 277 -51.06 -7.13 -7.76
N ARG A 278 -50.67 -8.41 -7.65
CA ARG A 278 -51.52 -9.53 -7.29
C ARG A 278 -51.37 -9.80 -5.79
N GLU A 279 -52.39 -9.46 -5.03
CA GLU A 279 -52.50 -9.55 -3.55
C GLU A 279 -52.18 -10.93 -2.92
N TYR A 280 -51.80 -11.95 -3.71
CA TYR A 280 -51.60 -13.33 -3.24
C TYR A 280 -50.34 -14.03 -3.77
N CYS A 281 -49.48 -13.37 -4.55
CA CYS A 281 -48.21 -13.96 -5.01
C CYS A 281 -47.06 -13.44 -4.13
N ALA A 282 -46.45 -14.35 -3.36
CA ALA A 282 -45.25 -14.08 -2.58
C ALA A 282 -44.15 -13.46 -3.45
N PHE A 283 -43.35 -12.57 -2.86
CA PHE A 283 -42.24 -11.84 -3.48
C PHE A 283 -41.50 -12.63 -4.58
N GLN A 284 -41.60 -12.16 -5.82
CA GLN A 284 -40.89 -12.73 -6.96
C GLN A 284 -39.62 -11.91 -7.19
N TRP A 285 -38.47 -12.54 -6.95
CA TRP A 285 -37.17 -11.90 -7.15
C TRP A 285 -36.73 -12.04 -8.62
N SER A 286 -36.01 -11.05 -9.12
CA SER A 286 -35.34 -11.11 -10.41
C SER A 286 -33.91 -10.60 -10.26
N LEU A 287 -33.01 -11.06 -11.13
CA LEU A 287 -31.66 -10.52 -11.23
C LEU A 287 -31.57 -9.55 -12.39
N CYS A 288 -31.14 -8.33 -12.13
CA CYS A 288 -30.82 -7.34 -13.14
C CYS A 288 -29.31 -7.34 -13.35
N LEU A 289 -28.89 -7.67 -14.57
CA LEU A 289 -27.52 -7.58 -15.01
C LEU A 289 -27.37 -6.40 -15.96
N LEU A 290 -26.36 -5.57 -15.72
CA LEU A 290 -26.01 -4.40 -16.51
C LEU A 290 -24.60 -4.57 -17.05
N ARG A 291 -24.41 -4.21 -18.32
CA ARG A 291 -23.12 -4.12 -18.98
C ARG A 291 -22.92 -2.68 -19.44
N ILE A 292 -21.84 -2.07 -18.97
CA ILE A 292 -21.46 -0.69 -19.26
C ILE A 292 -20.14 -0.72 -20.02
N ARG A 293 -20.16 -0.20 -21.25
CA ARG A 293 -18.96 0.00 -22.06
C ARG A 293 -18.64 1.49 -22.13
N PRO A 294 -17.49 1.94 -21.59
CA PRO A 294 -17.11 3.35 -21.67
C PRO A 294 -16.54 3.71 -23.06
N ASP A 295 -16.97 4.85 -23.61
CA ASP A 295 -16.39 5.49 -24.79
C ASP A 295 -15.17 6.35 -24.42
N HIS A 296 -15.23 7.03 -23.27
CA HIS A 296 -14.13 7.76 -22.63
C HIS A 296 -14.28 7.68 -21.11
N GLU A 297 -13.28 8.13 -20.34
CA GLU A 297 -13.17 7.94 -18.88
C GLU A 297 -14.46 8.28 -18.10
N ALA A 298 -15.35 9.10 -18.69
CA ALA A 298 -16.65 9.42 -18.13
C ALA A 298 -17.83 9.42 -19.13
N GLN A 299 -17.66 8.91 -20.37
CA GLN A 299 -18.77 8.76 -21.34
C GLN A 299 -19.07 7.28 -21.59
N VAL A 300 -20.35 6.91 -21.59
CA VAL A 300 -20.81 5.55 -21.88
C VAL A 300 -21.06 5.40 -23.38
N ARG A 301 -20.38 4.45 -24.03
CA ARG A 301 -20.54 4.09 -25.45
C ARG A 301 -21.76 3.22 -25.67
N GLU A 302 -21.93 2.23 -24.81
CA GLU A 302 -22.98 1.23 -24.93
C GLU A 302 -23.43 0.83 -23.53
N LEU A 303 -24.74 0.72 -23.40
CA LEU A 303 -25.41 0.24 -22.21
C LEU A 303 -26.34 -0.90 -22.60
N ALA A 304 -26.10 -2.07 -22.02
CA ALA A 304 -26.94 -3.24 -22.24
C ALA A 304 -27.39 -3.85 -20.92
N ALA A 305 -28.58 -4.45 -20.93
CA ALA A 305 -29.14 -5.11 -19.75
C ALA A 305 -29.78 -6.46 -20.08
N VAL A 306 -29.85 -7.31 -19.06
CA VAL A 306 -30.62 -8.55 -19.03
C VAL A 306 -31.33 -8.65 -17.69
N VAL A 307 -32.60 -9.04 -17.71
CA VAL A 307 -33.34 -9.41 -16.49
C VAL A 307 -33.55 -10.91 -16.48
N ILE A 308 -33.17 -11.57 -15.38
CA ILE A 308 -33.36 -13.00 -15.16
C ILE A 308 -34.48 -13.19 -14.14
N ASP A 309 -35.57 -13.81 -14.56
CA ASP A 309 -36.68 -14.18 -13.70
C ASP A 309 -36.30 -15.36 -12.81
N CYS A 310 -36.33 -15.18 -11.48
CA CYS A 310 -35.92 -16.22 -10.53
C CYS A 310 -37.10 -17.10 -10.13
N GLU A 311 -37.66 -17.80 -11.11
CA GLU A 311 -38.62 -18.87 -10.90
C GLU A 311 -38.06 -20.23 -11.33
N PHE A 312 -38.37 -21.26 -10.57
CA PHE A 312 -38.04 -22.64 -10.89
C PHE A 312 -39.28 -23.52 -10.80
N ASN A 313 -39.74 -24.06 -11.94
CA ASN A 313 -40.98 -24.85 -12.05
C ASN A 313 -42.22 -24.15 -11.46
N GLY A 314 -42.34 -22.83 -11.65
CA GLY A 314 -43.45 -22.01 -11.14
C GLY A 314 -43.39 -21.77 -9.62
N VAL A 315 -42.26 -22.04 -8.99
CA VAL A 315 -41.99 -21.72 -7.58
C VAL A 315 -40.95 -20.60 -7.55
N GLY A 316 -41.26 -19.52 -6.84
CA GLY A 316 -40.30 -18.43 -6.61
C GLY A 316 -39.05 -18.94 -5.90
N VAL A 317 -37.88 -18.54 -6.42
CA VAL A 317 -36.58 -18.88 -5.88
C VAL A 317 -36.03 -17.69 -5.12
N GLU A 318 -35.52 -17.94 -3.92
CA GLU A 318 -34.83 -16.91 -3.13
C GLU A 318 -33.36 -16.87 -3.51
N ILE A 319 -32.85 -15.67 -3.81
CA ILE A 319 -31.43 -15.45 -4.08
C ILE A 319 -30.74 -15.00 -2.80
N LEU A 320 -29.80 -15.80 -2.30
CA LEU A 320 -29.09 -15.55 -1.04
C LEU A 320 -27.82 -14.71 -1.24
N ASP A 321 -26.99 -15.05 -2.23
CA ASP A 321 -25.79 -14.29 -2.57
C ASP A 321 -25.40 -14.54 -4.05
N ILE A 322 -24.60 -13.65 -4.63
CA ILE A 322 -24.10 -13.69 -6.00
C ILE A 322 -22.64 -13.24 -6.00
N ALA A 323 -21.81 -13.81 -6.87
CA ALA A 323 -20.45 -13.34 -7.11
C ALA A 323 -20.01 -13.59 -8.56
N PHE A 324 -19.24 -12.64 -9.12
CA PHE A 324 -18.48 -12.86 -10.36
C PHE A 324 -17.35 -13.83 -10.09
N PHE A 325 -17.38 -14.98 -10.76
CA PHE A 325 -16.36 -16.00 -10.62
C PHE A 325 -15.14 -15.64 -11.45
N ASP A 326 -15.38 -15.33 -12.73
CA ASP A 326 -14.39 -14.91 -13.70
C ASP A 326 -15.04 -14.02 -14.79
N GLU A 327 -14.35 -13.87 -15.92
CA GLU A 327 -14.81 -13.05 -17.03
C GLU A 327 -16.08 -13.57 -17.71
N ASP A 328 -16.48 -14.84 -17.54
CA ASP A 328 -17.62 -15.44 -18.24
C ASP A 328 -18.71 -15.98 -17.31
N GLN A 329 -18.35 -16.30 -16.06
CA GLN A 329 -19.20 -17.01 -15.12
C GLN A 329 -19.59 -16.19 -13.89
N LEU A 330 -20.87 -16.27 -13.53
CA LEU A 330 -21.45 -15.84 -12.25
C LEU A 330 -21.78 -17.08 -11.42
N LEU A 331 -21.53 -17.01 -10.11
CA LEU A 331 -22.04 -17.97 -9.15
C LEU A 331 -23.17 -17.34 -8.35
N VAL A 332 -24.24 -18.10 -8.12
CA VAL A 332 -25.43 -17.66 -7.42
C VAL A 332 -25.86 -18.72 -6.40
N ILE A 333 -26.18 -18.30 -5.18
CA ILE A 333 -26.78 -19.17 -4.17
C ILE A 333 -28.30 -18.99 -4.23
N LEU A 334 -28.98 -20.09 -4.51
CA LEU A 334 -30.42 -20.18 -4.70
C LEU A 334 -31.04 -20.99 -3.56
N ARG A 335 -32.21 -20.60 -3.08
CA ARG A 335 -32.98 -21.40 -2.12
C ARG A 335 -34.41 -21.60 -2.60
N THR A 336 -34.82 -22.87 -2.60
CA THR A 336 -36.18 -23.30 -2.98
C THR A 336 -36.69 -24.29 -1.96
N ARG A 337 -37.83 -24.00 -1.33
CA ARG A 337 -38.49 -24.88 -0.34
C ARG A 337 -37.55 -25.37 0.78
N GLY A 338 -36.66 -24.49 1.25
CA GLY A 338 -35.70 -24.79 2.33
C GLY A 338 -34.46 -25.58 1.92
N ARG A 339 -34.27 -25.86 0.62
CA ARG A 339 -33.03 -26.45 0.09
C ARG A 339 -32.24 -25.40 -0.67
N ALA A 340 -30.96 -25.27 -0.34
CA ALA A 340 -30.07 -24.32 -0.98
C ALA A 340 -29.18 -25.00 -2.02
N HIS A 341 -28.91 -24.30 -3.11
CA HIS A 341 -28.08 -24.76 -4.21
C HIS A 341 -27.12 -23.64 -4.60
N ILE A 342 -25.92 -24.01 -5.05
CA ILE A 342 -25.04 -23.10 -5.78
C ILE A 342 -25.19 -23.36 -7.26
N GLY A 343 -25.51 -22.32 -8.03
CA GLY A 343 -25.69 -22.36 -9.48
C GLY A 343 -24.61 -21.54 -10.20
N MET A 344 -24.33 -21.93 -11.44
CA MET A 344 -23.41 -21.23 -12.34
C MET A 344 -24.15 -20.69 -13.58
N ILE A 345 -23.94 -19.41 -13.88
CA ILE A 345 -24.54 -18.70 -15.02
C ILE A 345 -23.44 -18.17 -15.93
N TYR A 346 -23.49 -18.48 -17.23
CA TYR A 346 -22.61 -17.90 -18.26
C TYR A 346 -23.16 -16.55 -18.71
N TYR A 347 -22.87 -15.50 -17.96
CA TYR A 347 -23.56 -14.22 -18.10
C TYR A 347 -23.23 -13.47 -19.39
N ARG A 348 -22.08 -13.74 -20.01
CA ARG A 348 -21.74 -13.15 -21.31
C ARG A 348 -22.56 -13.72 -22.46
N GLU A 349 -23.02 -14.96 -22.35
CA GLU A 349 -23.79 -15.68 -23.37
C GLU A 349 -25.28 -15.35 -23.33
N LEU A 350 -25.73 -14.56 -22.35
CA LEU A 350 -27.12 -14.11 -22.23
C LEU A 350 -27.51 -13.18 -23.39
N GLU A 351 -28.80 -13.11 -23.68
CA GLU A 351 -29.35 -12.22 -24.70
C GLU A 351 -29.44 -10.77 -24.19
N TRP A 352 -28.33 -10.04 -24.31
CA TRP A 352 -28.22 -8.63 -23.89
C TRP A 352 -29.09 -7.70 -24.74
N THR A 353 -29.98 -6.95 -24.10
CA THR A 353 -30.75 -5.88 -24.74
C THR A 353 -29.96 -4.56 -24.65
N GLY A 354 -29.43 -4.08 -25.79
CA GLY A 354 -28.68 -2.82 -25.88
C GLY A 354 -29.53 -1.64 -26.34
N ASP A 355 -29.13 -0.42 -25.95
CA ASP A 355 -29.56 0.88 -26.51
C ASP A 355 -31.08 1.14 -26.64
N THR A 356 -31.92 0.49 -25.82
CA THR A 356 -33.38 0.71 -25.80
C THR A 356 -33.83 1.90 -24.93
N TRP A 357 -32.88 2.62 -24.32
CA TRP A 357 -33.11 3.59 -23.25
C TRP A 357 -33.46 5.02 -23.71
N GLY A 358 -33.75 5.20 -25.01
CA GLY A 358 -34.42 6.40 -25.54
C GLY A 358 -33.68 7.73 -25.38
N GLY A 359 -32.35 7.73 -25.22
CA GLY A 359 -31.56 8.95 -25.02
C GLY A 359 -31.79 9.63 -23.67
N GLN A 360 -32.37 8.91 -22.70
CA GLN A 360 -32.51 9.41 -21.33
C GLN A 360 -31.11 9.49 -20.71
N GLU A 361 -30.70 10.69 -20.26
CA GLU A 361 -29.49 10.86 -19.49
C GLU A 361 -29.68 10.17 -18.14
N VAL A 362 -29.01 9.03 -17.97
CA VAL A 362 -28.94 8.31 -16.71
C VAL A 362 -27.71 8.81 -15.96
N VAL A 363 -27.91 9.32 -14.74
CA VAL A 363 -26.88 10.05 -14.00
C VAL A 363 -26.21 9.16 -12.95
N SER A 364 -26.87 8.07 -12.54
CA SER A 364 -26.35 7.11 -11.55
C SER A 364 -26.62 5.65 -11.90
N ARG A 365 -25.86 4.73 -11.28
CA ARG A 365 -26.07 3.28 -11.43
C ARG A 365 -27.43 2.86 -10.85
N GLU A 366 -27.87 3.53 -9.81
CA GLU A 366 -29.14 3.29 -9.14
C GLU A 366 -30.33 3.66 -10.04
N GLU A 367 -30.27 4.84 -10.66
CA GLU A 367 -31.25 5.27 -11.67
C GLU A 367 -31.28 4.30 -12.86
N LEU A 368 -30.12 3.78 -13.26
CA LEU A 368 -30.03 2.79 -14.33
C LEU A 368 -30.77 1.50 -13.97
N ILE A 369 -30.53 0.96 -12.77
CA ILE A 369 -31.21 -0.24 -12.27
C ILE A 369 -32.73 -0.01 -12.23
N GLU A 370 -33.17 1.15 -11.73
CA GLU A 370 -34.60 1.50 -11.68
C GLU A 370 -35.21 1.60 -13.09
N LEU A 371 -34.49 2.22 -14.02
CA LEU A 371 -34.90 2.35 -15.42
C LEU A 371 -35.06 0.99 -16.09
N VAL A 372 -34.10 0.07 -15.89
CA VAL A 372 -34.17 -1.30 -16.42
C VAL A 372 -35.34 -2.07 -15.82
N THR A 373 -35.56 -1.91 -14.52
CA THR A 373 -36.69 -2.53 -13.82
C THR A 373 -38.03 -2.04 -14.38
N ARG A 374 -38.19 -0.73 -14.60
CA ARG A 374 -39.40 -0.15 -15.18
C ARG A 374 -39.63 -0.58 -16.62
N HIS A 375 -38.57 -0.65 -17.43
CA HIS A 375 -38.69 -1.10 -18.81
C HIS A 375 -39.02 -2.58 -18.94
N HIS A 376 -38.54 -3.41 -18.01
CA HIS A 376 -38.97 -4.80 -17.88
C HIS A 376 -40.48 -4.91 -17.61
N GLU A 377 -41.05 -4.10 -16.72
CA GLU A 377 -42.51 -4.08 -16.50
C GLU A 377 -43.32 -3.74 -17.76
N THR A 378 -42.69 -3.06 -18.72
CA THR A 378 -43.28 -2.69 -20.01
C THR A 378 -42.86 -3.60 -21.17
N ASP A 379 -42.26 -4.77 -20.91
CA ASP A 379 -41.76 -5.76 -21.88
C ASP A 379 -40.75 -5.20 -22.91
N ARG A 380 -39.95 -4.18 -22.52
CA ARG A 380 -38.94 -3.56 -23.39
C ARG A 380 -37.51 -4.07 -23.20
N VAL A 381 -37.31 -4.99 -22.25
CA VAL A 381 -36.02 -5.65 -21.95
C VAL A 381 -36.25 -7.15 -22.04
N GLY A 382 -35.31 -7.87 -22.65
CA GLY A 382 -35.36 -9.33 -22.72
C GLY A 382 -35.41 -9.98 -21.33
N LEU A 383 -36.31 -10.95 -21.18
CA LEU A 383 -36.47 -11.73 -19.96
C LEU A 383 -35.89 -13.13 -20.15
N ALA A 384 -34.80 -13.41 -19.43
CA ALA A 384 -34.26 -14.77 -19.32
C ALA A 384 -34.91 -15.51 -18.15
N GLN A 385 -35.10 -16.82 -18.28
CA GLN A 385 -35.64 -17.66 -17.20
C GLN A 385 -34.48 -18.31 -16.44
N LEU A 386 -34.48 -18.23 -15.10
CA LEU A 386 -33.38 -18.75 -14.28
C LEU A 386 -33.06 -20.22 -14.61
N ALA A 387 -34.08 -21.05 -14.75
CA ALA A 387 -33.94 -22.47 -15.09
C ALA A 387 -33.23 -22.73 -16.44
N GLN A 388 -33.26 -21.77 -17.37
CA GLN A 388 -32.56 -21.86 -18.66
C GLN A 388 -31.13 -21.30 -18.60
N THR A 389 -30.86 -20.43 -17.62
CA THR A 389 -29.56 -19.75 -17.47
C THR A 389 -28.57 -20.49 -16.56
N VAL A 390 -29.06 -21.28 -15.59
CA VAL A 390 -28.21 -22.04 -14.68
C VAL A 390 -27.77 -23.32 -15.36
N VAL A 391 -26.50 -23.38 -15.78
CA VAL A 391 -25.96 -24.50 -16.57
C VAL A 391 -25.52 -25.67 -15.67
N ARG A 392 -25.06 -25.36 -14.47
CA ARG A 392 -24.70 -26.36 -13.44
C ARG A 392 -25.21 -25.90 -12.09
N SER A 393 -25.71 -26.83 -11.30
CA SER A 393 -26.13 -26.56 -9.93
C SER A 393 -25.80 -27.74 -9.03
N ARG A 394 -25.40 -27.45 -7.80
CA ARG A 394 -25.20 -28.47 -6.76
C ARG A 394 -25.94 -28.07 -5.49
N GLU A 395 -26.58 -29.04 -4.84
CA GLU A 395 -27.19 -28.84 -3.51
C GLU A 395 -26.07 -28.58 -2.48
N LEU A 396 -26.32 -27.62 -1.59
CA LEU A 396 -25.41 -27.26 -0.49
C LEU A 396 -25.82 -28.03 0.77
N GLN A 397 -24.84 -28.35 1.61
CA GLN A 397 -25.10 -29.06 2.87
C GLN A 397 -25.79 -28.18 3.92
N GLY A 398 -25.66 -26.85 3.78
CA GLY A 398 -26.26 -25.84 4.66
C GLY A 398 -27.15 -24.84 3.90
N CYS A 399 -27.39 -23.68 4.51
CA CYS A 399 -28.13 -22.54 3.95
C CYS A 399 -29.65 -22.79 3.76
N GLY A 400 -30.20 -23.85 4.36
CA GLY A 400 -31.64 -24.14 4.32
C GLY A 400 -32.50 -23.08 5.02
N THR A 401 -31.92 -22.32 5.94
CA THR A 401 -32.55 -21.18 6.65
C THR A 401 -31.56 -20.04 6.82
N GLY A 402 -32.03 -18.79 6.93
CA GLY A 402 -31.17 -17.63 7.16
C GLY A 402 -30.38 -17.15 5.93
N PRO A 403 -29.55 -16.11 6.07
CA PRO A 403 -28.69 -15.62 4.99
C PRO A 403 -27.50 -16.56 4.73
N ALA A 404 -26.94 -16.47 3.52
CA ALA A 404 -25.70 -17.14 3.15
C ALA A 404 -24.73 -16.11 2.55
N GLN A 405 -23.42 -16.39 2.64
CA GLN A 405 -22.38 -15.57 2.04
C GLN A 405 -21.52 -16.41 1.09
N LEU A 406 -21.10 -15.80 -0.02
CA LEU A 406 -20.31 -16.41 -1.07
C LEU A 406 -18.99 -15.66 -1.25
N ALA A 407 -17.88 -16.40 -1.14
CA ALA A 407 -16.55 -15.93 -1.51
C ALA A 407 -15.99 -16.80 -2.61
N VAL A 408 -15.34 -16.21 -3.62
CA VAL A 408 -14.94 -16.93 -4.83
C VAL A 408 -13.52 -16.58 -5.28
N ASN A 409 -12.91 -17.53 -5.99
CA ASN A 409 -11.69 -17.33 -6.74
C ASN A 409 -11.82 -18.08 -8.06
N GLY A 410 -12.03 -17.38 -9.18
CA GLY A 410 -12.08 -18.02 -10.51
C GLY A 410 -10.77 -17.99 -11.28
N ARG A 411 -9.64 -17.60 -10.65
CA ARG A 411 -8.33 -17.58 -11.33
C ARG A 411 -7.95 -18.99 -11.79
N ARG A 412 -7.40 -19.09 -13.00
CA ARG A 412 -6.93 -20.35 -13.57
C ARG A 412 -5.97 -21.09 -12.61
N GLY A 413 -6.23 -22.38 -12.38
CA GLY A 413 -5.49 -23.24 -11.45
C GLY A 413 -5.84 -23.06 -9.97
N ARG A 414 -6.81 -22.20 -9.63
CA ARG A 414 -7.36 -22.02 -8.28
C ARG A 414 -8.84 -21.63 -8.36
N ARG A 415 -9.65 -22.47 -9.01
CA ARG A 415 -11.09 -22.23 -9.21
C ARG A 415 -11.88 -22.77 -8.02
N THR A 416 -12.08 -21.95 -7.00
CA THR A 416 -12.76 -22.38 -5.76
C THR A 416 -13.88 -21.42 -5.34
N ALA A 417 -14.92 -21.97 -4.74
CA ALA A 417 -16.00 -21.22 -4.10
C ALA A 417 -16.12 -21.62 -2.63
N CYS A 418 -16.40 -20.66 -1.76
CA CYS A 418 -16.59 -20.86 -0.33
C CYS A 418 -17.94 -20.29 0.06
N VAL A 419 -18.80 -21.13 0.64
CA VAL A 419 -20.13 -20.75 1.11
C VAL A 419 -20.13 -20.77 2.64
N LEU A 420 -20.62 -19.70 3.24
CA LEU A 420 -20.82 -19.59 4.69
C LEU A 420 -22.31 -19.43 4.99
N ASP A 421 -22.87 -20.34 5.77
CA ASP A 421 -24.23 -20.25 6.29
C ASP A 421 -24.28 -19.38 7.57
N SER A 422 -25.44 -18.81 7.85
CA SER A 422 -25.84 -18.17 9.11
C SER A 422 -25.53 -18.99 10.37
N GLY A 423 -25.56 -20.32 10.27
CA GLY A 423 -25.18 -21.24 11.35
C GLY A 423 -23.67 -21.39 11.59
N GLY A 424 -22.83 -20.73 10.79
CA GLY A 424 -21.36 -20.83 10.87
C GLY A 424 -20.77 -22.05 10.16
N VAL A 425 -21.58 -22.79 9.39
CA VAL A 425 -21.11 -23.91 8.55
C VAL A 425 -20.44 -23.34 7.31
N VAL A 426 -19.22 -23.79 7.03
CA VAL A 426 -18.44 -23.39 5.86
C VAL A 426 -18.28 -24.58 4.93
N GLU A 427 -18.66 -24.39 3.66
CA GLU A 427 -18.50 -25.38 2.60
C GLU A 427 -17.54 -24.83 1.53
N VAL A 428 -16.48 -25.57 1.19
CA VAL A 428 -15.47 -25.15 0.20
C VAL A 428 -15.48 -26.08 -0.99
N LEU A 429 -15.65 -25.51 -2.17
CA LEU A 429 -15.99 -26.22 -3.41
C LEU A 429 -14.89 -26.01 -4.43
N ASP A 430 -14.40 -27.11 -5.00
CA ASP A 430 -13.53 -27.06 -6.16
C ASP A 430 -14.40 -27.03 -7.42
N MET A 431 -14.35 -25.92 -8.14
CA MET A 431 -15.16 -25.69 -9.33
C MET A 431 -14.42 -26.15 -10.62
N GLU A 432 -13.21 -26.70 -10.51
CA GLU A 432 -12.42 -27.23 -11.64
C GLU A 432 -12.64 -28.73 -11.86
N LEU A 433 -12.93 -29.50 -10.81
CA LEU A 433 -12.95 -30.97 -10.82
C LEU A 433 -14.34 -31.62 -10.99
N GLU A 434 -15.45 -30.88 -10.86
CA GLU A 434 -16.81 -31.43 -10.94
C GLU A 434 -17.30 -31.68 -12.39
N GLY A 435 -16.53 -32.46 -13.14
CA GLY A 435 -16.93 -33.06 -14.42
C GLY A 435 -16.85 -34.58 -14.40
N GLY A 436 -16.82 -35.23 -13.23
CA GLY A 436 -16.39 -36.62 -13.11
C GLY A 436 -17.11 -37.50 -12.08
N GLU A 437 -18.28 -37.13 -11.57
CA GLU A 437 -19.10 -38.05 -10.76
C GLU A 437 -20.56 -38.02 -11.26
N GLU A 438 -20.88 -38.99 -12.11
CA GLU A 438 -22.26 -39.40 -12.38
C GLU A 438 -22.88 -39.82 -11.04
N ALA A 439 -23.96 -39.15 -10.64
CA ALA A 439 -24.76 -39.57 -9.51
C ALA A 439 -25.39 -40.93 -9.83
N GLU A 440 -24.80 -42.02 -9.33
CA GLU A 440 -25.43 -43.33 -9.27
C GLU A 440 -26.65 -43.22 -8.35
N SER A 441 -27.82 -43.05 -8.97
CA SER A 441 -29.10 -43.30 -8.32
C SER A 441 -29.26 -44.82 -8.17
N GLU A 442 -28.88 -45.37 -7.02
CA GLU A 442 -29.33 -46.71 -6.62
C GLU A 442 -30.84 -46.65 -6.35
N SER A 443 -31.61 -47.02 -7.37
CA SER A 443 -33.01 -47.41 -7.23
C SER A 443 -33.06 -48.85 -6.68
N GLU A 444 -33.22 -49.01 -5.38
CA GLU A 444 -33.65 -50.29 -4.80
C GLU A 444 -35.15 -50.50 -5.11
N GLN A 445 -35.42 -51.37 -6.08
CA GLN A 445 -36.65 -52.14 -6.18
C GLN A 445 -36.30 -53.61 -5.90
N GLU A 446 -36.61 -54.10 -4.70
CA GLU A 446 -37.42 -55.31 -4.42
C GLU A 446 -37.65 -55.49 -2.92
#